data_AF-A0A3B8L915-F1
#
_entry.id   AF-A0A3B8L915-F1
#
_cell.length_a   1.000
_cell.length_b   1.000
_cell.length_c   1.000
_cell.angle_alpha   90.00
_cell.angle_beta   90.00
_cell.angle_gamma   90.00
#
_symmetry.space_group_name_H-M   'P 1'
#
loop_
_entity.id
_entity.type
_entity.pdbx_description
1 polymer ?
#
loop_
_entity_poly.entity_id
_entity_poly.type
_entity_poly.pdbx_seq_one_letter_code
_entity_poly.pdbx_strand_id
1 'polypeptide(L)'
;ELGYPTRDGSSEPVGNLPNPGLFHWRKTGEKHAWNPFTIAKIQEAARTGDRTAYDRFSKLINEHTTRECHLRGLLKFAERESVPVDEVEPASEIVKRFCTGAMSYGSISIESHEALAVAMNRMG
;
A
#
# COMPACT_ATOMS: atom_id res chain seq x y z
N GLU A 1 -26.78 -5.12 -44.75
CA GLU A 1 -25.46 -5.77 -44.83
C GLU A 1 -24.46 -4.72 -45.29
N LEU A 2 -23.38 -4.33 -44.60
CA LEU A 2 -22.53 -4.99 -43.62
C LEU A 2 -22.10 -3.94 -42.57
N GLY A 3 -22.36 -4.19 -41.29
CA GLY A 3 -21.89 -3.36 -40.16
C GLY A 3 -20.55 -3.84 -39.59
N TYR A 4 -19.81 -4.67 -40.32
CA TYR A 4 -18.49 -5.17 -39.90
C TYR A 4 -17.50 -5.06 -41.06
N PRO A 5 -16.32 -4.47 -40.84
CA PRO A 5 -15.27 -4.49 -41.85
C PRO A 5 -14.84 -5.94 -42.09
N THR A 6 -14.78 -6.34 -43.36
CA THR A 6 -14.16 -7.60 -43.78
C THR A 6 -12.68 -7.53 -43.41
N ARG A 7 -12.29 -8.27 -42.38
CA ARG A 7 -10.88 -8.52 -42.07
C ARG A 7 -10.29 -9.24 -43.28
N ASP A 8 -9.31 -8.62 -43.93
CA ASP A 8 -8.47 -9.33 -44.89
C ASP A 8 -7.79 -10.48 -44.15
N GLY A 9 -7.66 -11.62 -44.82
CA GLY A 9 -7.17 -12.85 -44.22
C GLY A 9 -5.69 -12.83 -43.85
N SER A 10 -5.09 -11.69 -43.52
CA SER A 10 -3.78 -11.66 -42.86
C SER A 10 -3.97 -12.18 -41.44
N SER A 11 -3.81 -13.49 -41.28
CA SER A 11 -3.58 -14.16 -40.01
C SER A 11 -2.20 -13.79 -39.44
N GLU A 12 -1.86 -12.50 -39.43
CA GLU A 12 -0.82 -12.00 -38.54
C GLU A 12 -1.33 -12.34 -37.13
N PRO A 13 -0.59 -13.12 -36.33
CA PRO A 13 -0.98 -13.33 -34.95
C PRO A 13 -1.11 -11.94 -34.35
N VAL A 14 -2.29 -11.60 -33.82
CA VAL A 14 -2.43 -10.41 -32.99
C VAL A 14 -1.40 -10.58 -31.90
N GLY A 15 -0.27 -9.87 -32.00
CA GLY A 15 0.82 -9.98 -31.05
C GLY A 15 0.26 -9.78 -29.65
N ASN A 16 0.89 -10.40 -28.65
CA ASN A 16 0.44 -10.29 -27.26
C ASN A 16 0.12 -8.84 -26.92
N LEU A 17 -1.13 -8.58 -26.51
CA LEU A 17 -1.54 -7.24 -26.13
C LEU A 17 -0.64 -6.76 -24.98
N PRO A 18 -0.20 -5.49 -25.00
CA PRO A 18 0.58 -4.95 -23.91
C PRO A 18 -0.22 -5.04 -22.62
N ASN A 19 0.42 -5.48 -21.54
CA ASN A 19 -0.20 -5.52 -20.23
C ASN A 19 0.31 -4.34 -19.40
N PRO A 20 -0.44 -3.23 -19.30
CA PRO A 20 -0.01 -2.06 -18.56
C PRO A 20 -0.03 -2.28 -17.04
N GLY A 21 -0.54 -3.40 -16.51
CA GLY A 21 -0.56 -3.63 -15.06
C GLY A 21 -1.54 -2.74 -14.29
N LEU A 22 -2.69 -2.39 -14.88
CA LEU A 22 -3.69 -1.53 -14.24
C LEU A 22 -4.29 -2.15 -12.97
N PHE A 23 -4.59 -3.45 -12.99
CA PHE A 23 -5.24 -4.16 -11.88
C PHE A 23 -4.24 -4.78 -10.90
N HIS A 24 -3.10 -5.25 -11.40
CA HIS A 24 -2.08 -5.92 -10.61
C HIS A 24 -0.73 -5.30 -10.91
N TRP A 25 0.06 -5.10 -9.87
CA TRP A 25 1.42 -4.59 -10.01
C TRP A 25 2.22 -5.43 -11.01
N ARG A 26 2.96 -4.73 -11.89
CA ARG A 26 3.95 -5.32 -12.79
C ARG A 26 5.19 -4.47 -12.79
N LYS A 27 6.36 -5.10 -12.94
CA LYS A 27 7.65 -4.40 -12.98
C LYS A 27 7.72 -3.30 -14.04
N THR A 28 7.08 -3.52 -15.20
CA THR A 28 7.05 -2.58 -16.34
C THR A 28 5.67 -1.95 -16.55
N GLY A 29 4.79 -2.04 -15.55
CA GLY A 29 3.43 -1.53 -15.63
C GLY A 29 3.24 -0.20 -14.90
N GLU A 30 1.98 0.12 -14.67
CA GLU A 30 1.54 1.25 -13.86
C GLU A 30 2.11 1.18 -12.45
N LYS A 31 2.16 2.36 -11.82
CA LYS A 31 2.64 2.52 -10.45
C LYS A 31 1.53 2.12 -9.49
N HIS A 32 1.88 1.35 -8.46
CA HIS A 32 0.92 0.90 -7.44
C HIS A 32 1.34 1.38 -6.06
N ALA A 33 0.34 1.62 -5.21
CA ALA A 33 0.55 1.95 -3.81
C ALA A 33 1.35 0.85 -3.08
N TRP A 34 0.97 -0.39 -3.33
CA TRP A 34 1.64 -1.57 -2.82
C TRP A 34 2.51 -2.21 -3.91
N ASN A 35 3.78 -2.45 -3.60
CA ASN A 35 4.72 -3.10 -4.50
C ASN A 35 5.62 -4.08 -3.71
N PRO A 36 6.35 -4.99 -4.37
CA PRO A 36 7.12 -6.01 -3.67
C PRO A 36 8.16 -5.46 -2.69
N PHE A 37 8.75 -4.29 -2.98
CA PHE A 37 9.77 -3.69 -2.12
C PHE A 37 9.17 -3.14 -0.84
N THR A 38 8.04 -2.41 -0.93
CA THR A 38 7.37 -1.84 0.25
C THR A 38 6.77 -2.95 1.12
N ILE A 39 6.16 -3.96 0.51
CA ILE A 39 5.60 -5.12 1.22
C ILE A 39 6.71 -5.88 1.96
N ALA A 40 7.83 -6.17 1.31
CA ALA A 40 8.93 -6.90 1.95
C ALA A 40 9.47 -6.16 3.19
N LYS A 41 9.63 -4.82 3.10
CA LYS A 41 10.18 -4.02 4.19
C LYS A 41 9.24 -3.89 5.38
N ILE A 42 7.92 -3.72 5.16
CA ILE A 42 6.98 -3.67 6.28
C ILE A 42 6.81 -5.03 6.95
N GLN A 43 6.88 -6.13 6.19
CA GLN A 43 6.86 -7.49 6.75
C GLN A 43 8.12 -7.79 7.58
N GLU A 44 9.29 -7.38 7.10
CA GLU A 44 10.56 -7.48 7.85
C GLU A 44 10.47 -6.73 9.17
N ALA A 45 10.03 -5.46 9.13
CA ALA A 45 9.85 -4.62 10.32
C ALA A 45 8.88 -5.26 11.33
N ALA A 46 7.71 -5.72 10.87
CA ALA A 46 6.68 -6.29 11.75
C ALA A 46 7.11 -7.62 12.40
N ARG A 47 7.88 -8.46 11.69
CA ARG A 47 8.31 -9.77 12.21
C ARG A 47 9.51 -9.68 13.14
N THR A 48 10.43 -8.76 12.88
CA THR A 48 11.72 -8.67 13.59
C THR A 48 11.77 -7.55 14.63
N GLY A 49 10.84 -6.60 14.58
CA GLY A 49 10.92 -5.36 15.35
C GLY A 49 12.00 -4.39 14.85
N ASP A 50 12.57 -4.61 13.65
CA ASP A 50 13.62 -3.75 13.10
C ASP A 50 13.08 -2.37 12.69
N ARG A 51 13.47 -1.35 13.45
CA ARG A 51 13.15 0.05 13.16
C ARG A 51 13.75 0.53 11.84
N THR A 52 14.95 0.06 11.48
CA THR A 52 15.61 0.42 10.23
C THR A 52 14.82 -0.09 9.02
N ALA A 53 14.26 -1.29 9.10
CA ALA A 53 13.37 -1.82 8.08
C ALA A 53 12.10 -0.95 7.94
N TYR A 54 11.53 -0.48 9.04
CA TYR A 54 10.38 0.44 9.02
C TYR A 54 10.75 1.81 8.41
N ASP A 55 11.92 2.36 8.75
CA ASP A 55 12.38 3.64 8.21
C ASP A 55 12.61 3.55 6.68
N ARG A 56 13.13 2.41 6.20
CA ARG A 56 13.24 2.13 4.76
C ARG A 56 11.86 2.04 4.10
N PHE A 57 10.91 1.37 4.74
CA PHE A 57 9.52 1.28 4.26
C PHE A 57 8.86 2.67 4.19
N SER A 58 8.93 3.45 5.26
CA SER A 58 8.28 4.76 5.35
C SER A 58 8.87 5.75 4.34
N LYS A 59 10.19 5.73 4.13
CA LYS A 59 10.86 6.52 3.10
C LYS A 59 10.35 6.18 1.70
N LEU A 60 10.31 4.90 1.33
CA LEU A 60 9.80 4.45 0.03
C LEU A 60 8.34 4.91 -0.20
N ILE A 61 7.49 4.76 0.82
CA ILE A 61 6.08 5.16 0.73
C ILE A 61 5.94 6.68 0.61
N ASN A 62 6.66 7.45 1.43
CA ASN A 62 6.47 8.90 1.50
C ASN A 62 7.09 9.63 0.30
N GLU A 63 8.25 9.19 -0.17
CA GLU A 63 8.96 9.88 -1.25
C GLU A 63 8.47 9.48 -2.64
N HIS A 64 8.09 8.21 -2.84
CA HIS A 64 7.78 7.69 -4.18
C HIS A 64 6.28 7.42 -4.29
N THR A 65 5.80 6.41 -3.56
CA THR A 65 4.42 5.93 -3.69
C THR A 65 3.38 7.02 -3.46
N THR A 66 3.53 7.82 -2.39
CA THR A 66 2.54 8.82 -2.02
C THR A 66 2.44 9.92 -3.07
N ARG A 67 3.56 10.32 -3.67
CA ARG A 67 3.61 11.35 -4.72
C ARG A 67 3.03 10.87 -6.04
N GLU A 68 3.22 9.59 -6.35
CA GLU A 68 2.84 9.02 -7.65
C GLU A 68 1.41 8.49 -7.67
N CYS A 69 0.88 8.05 -6.51
CA CYS A 69 -0.40 7.34 -6.43
C CYS A 69 -1.51 8.08 -5.67
N HIS A 70 -1.21 9.17 -4.95
CA HIS A 70 -2.19 9.82 -4.07
C HIS A 70 -2.15 11.35 -4.13
N LEU A 71 -3.32 11.98 -4.02
CA LEU A 71 -3.45 13.45 -3.97
C LEU A 71 -2.67 14.08 -2.81
N ARG A 72 -2.61 13.41 -1.65
CA ARG A 72 -1.85 13.89 -0.49
C ARG A 72 -0.35 14.05 -0.77
N GLY A 73 0.17 13.39 -1.81
CA GLY A 73 1.56 13.56 -2.25
C GLY A 73 1.85 14.90 -2.93
N LEU A 74 0.81 15.65 -3.31
CA LEU A 74 0.92 17.03 -3.81
C LEU A 74 0.99 18.05 -2.66
N LEU A 75 0.79 17.62 -1.42
CA LEU A 75 0.76 18.48 -0.25
C LEU A 75 2.08 18.39 0.53
N LYS A 76 2.46 19.48 1.21
CA LYS A 76 3.55 19.52 2.17
C LYS A 76 3.08 20.14 3.48
N PHE A 77 3.70 19.75 4.58
CA PHE A 77 3.50 20.44 5.85
C PHE A 77 4.06 21.86 5.76
N ALA A 78 3.37 22.81 6.38
CA ALA A 78 3.89 24.16 6.53
C ALA A 78 5.06 24.14 7.53
N GLU A 79 6.06 24.99 7.30
CA GLU A 79 7.17 25.15 8.22
C GLU A 79 6.68 25.76 9.55
N ARG A 80 7.12 25.17 10.66
CA ARG A 80 6.84 25.61 12.03
C ARG A 80 8.05 25.32 12.91
N GLU A 81 8.10 25.97 14.06
CA GLU A 81 9.09 25.69 15.11
C GLU A 81 8.89 24.26 15.64
N SER A 82 9.99 23.52 15.76
CA SER A 82 9.98 22.15 16.27
C SER A 82 9.86 22.13 17.79
N VAL A 83 9.09 21.17 18.32
CA VAL A 83 9.04 20.87 19.75
C VAL A 83 9.86 19.63 20.09
N PRO A 84 10.38 19.51 21.32
CA PRO A 84 10.95 18.26 21.82
C PRO A 84 9.96 17.09 21.72
N VAL A 85 10.46 15.88 21.42
CA VAL A 85 9.60 14.69 21.21
C VAL A 85 8.91 14.25 22.51
N ASP A 86 9.53 14.51 23.65
CA ASP A 86 8.98 14.29 24.99
C ASP A 86 7.79 15.19 25.34
N GLU A 87 7.60 16.29 24.62
CA GLU A 87 6.38 17.12 24.71
C GLU A 87 5.23 16.58 23.84
N VAL A 88 5.51 15.63 22.93
CA VAL A 88 4.50 15.00 22.08
C VAL A 88 3.75 13.93 22.87
N GLU A 89 2.47 13.78 22.57
CA GLU A 89 1.64 12.71 23.13
C GLU A 89 2.33 11.33 22.97
N PRO A 90 2.41 10.52 24.04
CA PRO A 90 3.08 9.24 23.98
C PRO A 90 2.40 8.27 23.02
N ALA A 91 3.20 7.38 22.41
CA ALA A 91 2.72 6.42 21.42
C ALA A 91 1.56 5.55 21.96
N SER A 92 1.57 5.21 23.25
CA SER A 92 0.51 4.44 23.92
C SER A 92 -0.86 5.13 23.90
N GLU A 93 -0.92 6.45 23.83
CA GLU A 93 -2.18 7.20 23.71
C GLU A 93 -2.56 7.44 22.24
N ILE A 94 -1.57 7.65 21.37
CA ILE A 94 -1.80 7.80 19.93
C ILE A 94 -2.44 6.54 19.33
N VAL A 95 -1.95 5.34 19.69
CA VAL A 95 -2.44 4.08 19.10
C VAL A 95 -3.91 3.79 19.39
N LYS A 96 -4.49 4.36 20.44
CA LYS A 96 -5.92 4.21 20.77
C LYS A 96 -6.85 4.85 19.73
N ARG A 97 -6.31 5.73 18.89
CA ARG A 97 -7.04 6.35 17.76
C ARG A 97 -7.04 5.47 16.51
N PHE A 98 -6.25 4.38 16.50
CA PHE A 98 -6.20 3.47 15.37
C PHE A 98 -7.30 2.43 15.47
N CYS A 99 -7.88 2.07 14.33
CA CYS A 99 -8.82 0.96 14.23
C CYS A 99 -8.39 0.04 13.09
N THR A 100 -8.50 -1.26 13.29
CA THR A 100 -8.46 -2.22 12.19
C THR A 100 -9.79 -2.16 11.47
N GLY A 101 -9.79 -1.93 10.16
CA GLY A 101 -11.04 -1.89 9.38
C GLY A 101 -11.86 -3.17 9.53
N ALA A 102 -13.19 -3.05 9.43
CA ALA A 102 -14.09 -4.19 9.51
C ALA A 102 -13.89 -5.12 8.30
N MET A 103 -13.30 -6.29 8.53
CA MET A 103 -13.10 -7.35 7.53
C MET A 103 -13.92 -8.57 7.95
N SER A 104 -14.74 -9.10 7.05
CA SER A 104 -15.66 -10.19 7.39
C SER A 104 -14.94 -11.55 7.48
N TYR A 105 -15.45 -12.47 8.31
CA TYR A 105 -14.99 -13.86 8.36
C TYR A 105 -15.05 -14.60 7.01
N GLY A 106 -15.89 -14.14 6.07
CA GLY A 106 -15.93 -14.71 4.72
C GLY A 106 -14.81 -14.21 3.81
N SER A 107 -14.17 -13.08 4.16
CA SER A 107 -13.14 -12.42 3.36
C SER A 107 -11.71 -12.71 3.82
N ILE A 108 -11.54 -13.02 5.11
CA ILE A 108 -10.25 -13.35 5.72
C ILE A 108 -10.40 -14.60 6.59
N SER A 109 -9.29 -15.30 6.84
CA SER A 109 -9.32 -16.47 7.71
C SER A 109 -9.68 -16.12 9.15
N ILE A 110 -10.20 -17.09 9.91
CA ILE A 110 -10.53 -16.93 11.33
C ILE A 110 -9.29 -16.51 12.13
N GLU A 111 -8.13 -17.11 11.84
CA GLU A 111 -6.87 -16.81 12.50
C GLU A 111 -6.44 -15.36 12.26
N SER A 112 -6.68 -14.85 11.05
CA SER A 112 -6.37 -13.45 10.71
C SER A 112 -7.28 -12.49 11.47
N HIS A 113 -8.58 -12.80 11.53
CA HIS A 113 -9.57 -12.00 12.23
C HIS A 113 -9.29 -11.95 13.74
N GLU A 114 -9.03 -13.11 14.35
CA GLU A 114 -8.72 -13.22 15.78
C GLU A 114 -7.39 -12.54 16.12
N ALA A 115 -6.36 -12.69 15.29
CA ALA A 115 -5.07 -12.04 15.51
C ALA A 115 -5.19 -10.51 15.58
N LEU A 116 -6.01 -9.92 14.69
CA LEU A 116 -6.28 -8.47 14.70
C LEU A 116 -7.03 -8.06 15.97
N ALA A 117 -8.07 -8.79 16.35
CA ALA A 117 -8.86 -8.48 17.55
C ALA A 117 -7.99 -8.55 18.82
N VAL A 118 -7.16 -9.58 18.95
CA VAL A 118 -6.22 -9.72 20.07
C VAL A 118 -5.18 -8.60 20.09
N ALA A 119 -4.64 -8.22 18.92
CA ALA A 119 -3.66 -7.14 18.83
C ALA A 119 -4.26 -5.79 19.27
N MET A 120 -5.45 -5.44 18.78
CA MET A 120 -6.11 -4.19 19.14
C MET A 120 -6.43 -4.14 20.64
N ASN A 121 -7.04 -5.20 21.19
CA ASN A 121 -7.37 -5.26 22.61
C ASN A 121 -6.15 -5.17 23.54
N ARG A 122 -4.95 -5.54 23.06
CA ARG A 122 -3.70 -5.39 23.83
C ARG A 122 -3.14 -3.97 23.80
N MET A 123 -3.40 -3.20 22.74
CA MET A 123 -2.91 -1.83 22.59
C MET A 123 -3.83 -0.79 23.23
N GLY A 124 -5.05 -1.17 23.59
CA GLY A 124 -6.04 -0.32 24.27
C GLY A 124 -6.95 0.42 23.29
#